data_AF-A0A286U988-F1
#
_entry.id   AF-A0A286U988-F1
#
_cell.length_a   1.000
_cell.length_b   1.000
_cell.length_c   1.000
_cell.angle_alpha   90.00
_cell.angle_beta   90.00
_cell.angle_gamma   90.00
#
_symmetry.space_group_name_H-M   'P 1'
#
loop_
_entity.id
_entity.type
_entity.pdbx_description
1 polymer ?
#
loop_
_entity_poly.entity_id
_entity_poly.type
_entity_poly.pdbx_seq_one_letter_code
_entity_poly.pdbx_strand_id
1 'polypeptide(L)'
;MSITNSLIARSILEPSRPSHLISFASRTVSSSKATSSSGVGARRSIATVLHAPPPSPIHRRTNNNTLFTHNTLFPPQWPWQGHSSRAFSTTKPARDFHFDTHHFVQRLEREGLNRAQAEGIMSAMAEVIDESIRNITSNMVTKSDQEKHQYTQKVDFAQLKSELQLMEKNDLAMMKAENERLVTDLERLKQRLREEITRTQAGVRLDLNLEKGRMRESSSGQELKIKEVDTRIEREIAELKTSIQASKAVTLQYLVGFVTGCSALLMAYLRFRL
;
A
#
# COMPACT_ATOMS: atom_id res chain seq x y z
N MET A 1 -52.67 14.60 -21.73
CA MET A 1 -53.33 13.82 -22.81
C MET A 1 -52.20 13.20 -23.63
N SER A 2 -51.83 11.92 -23.46
CA SER A 2 -52.52 10.72 -23.99
C SER A 2 -52.89 10.91 -25.47
N ILE A 3 -52.53 10.07 -26.44
CA ILE A 3 -52.18 8.64 -26.44
C ILE A 3 -51.62 8.30 -27.85
N THR A 4 -50.56 7.49 -27.87
CA THR A 4 -50.19 6.35 -28.76
C THR A 4 -50.57 6.34 -30.26
N ASN A 5 -49.75 5.79 -31.17
CA ASN A 5 -49.54 4.35 -31.39
C ASN A 5 -48.41 4.17 -32.43
N SER A 6 -47.32 3.40 -32.19
CA SER A 6 -47.19 1.93 -32.10
C SER A 6 -47.00 1.29 -33.51
N LEU A 7 -45.89 0.63 -33.86
CA LEU A 7 -45.56 -0.83 -33.75
C LEU A 7 -44.64 -1.12 -34.99
N ILE A 8 -43.75 -2.11 -35.10
CA ILE A 8 -43.25 -3.24 -34.31
C ILE A 8 -42.02 -3.81 -35.04
N ALA A 9 -41.00 -4.20 -34.25
CA ALA A 9 -40.15 -5.42 -34.27
C ALA A 9 -39.54 -5.97 -35.58
N ARG A 10 -38.40 -6.69 -35.60
CA ARG A 10 -37.91 -7.86 -34.80
C ARG A 10 -36.44 -8.08 -35.26
N SER A 11 -35.40 -8.19 -34.42
CA SER A 11 -34.97 -9.30 -33.53
C SER A 11 -33.73 -10.09 -34.04
N ILE A 12 -32.83 -10.44 -33.09
CA ILE A 12 -31.92 -11.63 -33.05
C ILE A 12 -30.54 -11.46 -33.75
N LEU A 13 -29.34 -11.70 -33.17
CA LEU A 13 -28.85 -12.64 -32.14
C LEU A 13 -27.48 -12.15 -31.53
N GLU A 14 -27.25 -12.32 -30.23
CA GLU A 14 -25.93 -12.38 -29.51
C GLU A 14 -25.61 -13.89 -29.27
N PRO A 15 -24.44 -14.44 -28.84
CA PRO A 15 -23.29 -13.83 -28.14
C PRO A 15 -21.88 -14.43 -28.43
N SER A 16 -20.81 -13.92 -27.77
CA SER A 16 -19.77 -14.69 -27.03
C SER A 16 -18.48 -13.90 -26.74
N ARG A 17 -18.14 -13.79 -25.45
CA ARG A 17 -16.81 -13.48 -24.83
C ARG A 17 -16.24 -14.82 -24.28
N PRO A 18 -15.11 -14.87 -23.53
CA PRO A 18 -13.75 -14.29 -23.63
C PRO A 18 -12.65 -15.36 -23.33
N SER A 19 -11.36 -15.01 -23.36
CA SER A 19 -10.35 -15.70 -22.53
C SER A 19 -9.06 -14.89 -22.28
N HIS A 20 -8.70 -14.83 -21.01
CA HIS A 20 -7.46 -14.30 -20.41
C HIS A 20 -6.30 -15.31 -20.50
N LEU A 21 -5.05 -14.84 -20.29
CA LEU A 21 -4.04 -15.34 -19.33
C LEU A 21 -2.67 -14.69 -19.67
N ILE A 22 -2.10 -13.80 -18.85
CA ILE A 22 -1.12 -14.04 -17.75
C ILE A 22 0.17 -14.74 -18.24
N SER A 23 1.34 -14.07 -18.24
CA SER A 23 2.37 -14.24 -17.18
C SER A 23 3.81 -13.84 -17.53
N PHE A 24 4.52 -13.51 -16.45
CA PHE A 24 5.95 -13.66 -16.12
C PHE A 24 7.02 -12.64 -16.55
N ALA A 25 7.61 -12.07 -15.51
CA ALA A 25 8.87 -11.35 -15.42
C ALA A 25 10.08 -12.24 -15.71
N SER A 26 11.18 -11.62 -16.14
CA SER A 26 12.53 -11.93 -15.63
C SER A 26 13.50 -10.79 -15.94
N ARG A 27 13.99 -10.19 -14.85
CA ARG A 27 15.09 -9.23 -14.79
C ARG A 27 16.36 -10.05 -14.55
N THR A 28 17.27 -10.12 -15.52
CA THR A 28 18.61 -10.70 -15.32
C THR A 28 19.59 -9.57 -15.02
N VAL A 29 20.06 -9.55 -13.77
CA VAL A 29 21.21 -8.76 -13.31
C VAL A 29 22.47 -9.53 -13.71
N SER A 30 23.27 -8.97 -14.62
CA SER A 30 24.62 -9.47 -14.89
C SER A 30 25.60 -8.81 -13.92
N SER A 31 26.06 -9.60 -12.95
CA SER A 31 27.18 -9.29 -12.07
C SER A 31 28.45 -9.85 -12.69
N SER A 32 29.36 -8.98 -13.14
CA SER A 32 30.73 -9.34 -13.52
C SER A 32 31.73 -8.57 -12.68
N LYS A 33 32.32 -9.29 -11.73
CA LYS A 33 33.51 -8.94 -10.96
C LYS A 33 34.72 -9.28 -11.85
N ALA A 34 35.60 -8.30 -12.09
CA ALA A 34 36.91 -8.56 -12.66
C ALA A 34 37.97 -7.71 -11.95
N THR A 35 38.98 -8.43 -11.47
CA THR A 35 40.15 -8.03 -10.72
C THR A 35 41.26 -7.49 -11.63
N SER A 36 41.89 -6.38 -11.19
CA SER A 36 43.31 -6.00 -11.30
C SER A 36 44.20 -6.57 -12.41
N SER A 37 44.85 -5.68 -13.16
CA SER A 37 46.32 -5.72 -13.38
C SER A 37 46.89 -4.42 -13.97
N SER A 38 47.86 -3.86 -13.22
CA SER A 38 49.12 -3.20 -13.63
C SER A 38 49.29 -2.49 -14.99
N GLY A 39 49.82 -1.26 -14.93
CA GLY A 39 51.02 -0.96 -15.73
C GLY A 39 51.16 0.43 -16.37
N VAL A 40 51.96 1.28 -15.73
CA VAL A 40 52.98 2.18 -16.33
C VAL A 40 52.53 3.43 -17.13
N GLY A 41 52.86 4.60 -16.55
CA GLY A 41 53.71 5.60 -17.22
C GLY A 41 53.05 6.87 -17.75
N ALA A 42 53.10 7.96 -16.99
CA ALA A 42 53.34 9.30 -17.52
C ALA A 42 53.72 10.28 -16.40
N ARG A 43 55.00 10.65 -16.36
CA ARG A 43 55.49 11.84 -15.66
C ARG A 43 54.84 13.09 -16.28
N ARG A 44 54.19 13.95 -15.49
CA ARG A 44 54.04 15.37 -15.86
C ARG A 44 54.17 16.28 -14.63
N SER A 45 54.95 17.32 -14.87
CA SER A 45 55.47 18.34 -13.97
C SER A 45 54.38 19.13 -13.27
N ILE A 46 54.70 19.51 -12.04
CA ILE A 46 53.96 20.44 -11.18
C ILE A 46 54.07 21.84 -11.81
N ALA A 47 52.94 22.41 -12.20
CA ALA A 47 52.84 23.81 -12.58
C ALA A 47 51.82 24.49 -11.67
N THR A 48 52.32 25.46 -10.90
CA THR A 48 51.60 26.43 -10.09
C THR A 48 50.46 27.09 -10.88
N VAL A 49 49.23 26.99 -10.39
CA VAL A 49 48.09 27.76 -10.94
C VAL A 49 47.66 28.78 -9.90
N LEU A 50 47.90 30.05 -10.26
CA LEU A 50 47.41 31.26 -9.60
C LEU A 50 45.89 31.21 -9.42
N HIS A 51 45.43 31.59 -8.23
CA HIS A 51 44.02 31.79 -7.88
C HIS A 51 43.47 33.02 -8.62
N ALA A 52 42.40 32.85 -9.41
CA ALA A 52 41.61 33.96 -9.97
C ALA A 52 40.37 34.24 -9.09
N PRO A 53 39.92 35.50 -8.94
CA PRO A 53 38.75 35.84 -8.13
C PRO A 53 37.41 35.66 -8.88
N PRO A 54 36.29 35.34 -8.19
CA PRO A 54 34.96 35.19 -8.78
C PRO A 54 34.18 36.52 -8.91
N PRO A 55 33.17 36.61 -9.82
CA PRO A 55 32.50 37.86 -10.19
C PRO A 55 31.35 38.27 -9.25
N SER A 56 31.02 39.56 -9.26
CA SER A 56 30.04 40.24 -8.39
C SER A 56 28.57 39.93 -8.76
N PRO A 57 27.61 39.95 -7.80
CA PRO A 57 26.21 39.65 -8.08
C PRO A 57 25.37 40.86 -8.54
N ILE A 58 24.45 40.58 -9.47
CA ILE A 58 23.44 41.49 -10.05
C ILE A 58 22.24 41.63 -9.08
N HIS A 59 21.85 42.87 -8.78
CA HIS A 59 20.64 43.19 -8.00
C HIS A 59 19.37 43.00 -8.85
N ARG A 60 18.45 42.11 -8.42
CA ARG A 60 17.08 42.03 -8.97
C ARG A 60 16.07 42.54 -7.94
N ARG A 61 15.42 43.65 -8.28
CA ARG A 61 14.36 44.32 -7.52
C ARG A 61 13.03 43.61 -7.78
N THR A 62 12.31 43.19 -6.75
CA THR A 62 10.90 42.78 -6.86
C THR A 62 10.08 43.49 -5.78
N ASN A 63 9.05 44.18 -6.25
CA ASN A 63 8.10 44.99 -5.47
C ASN A 63 7.25 44.13 -4.54
N ASN A 64 6.95 44.72 -3.38
CA ASN A 64 5.89 44.29 -2.48
C ASN A 64 4.53 44.77 -3.01
N ASN A 65 3.50 43.92 -2.89
CA ASN A 65 2.19 44.38 -2.43
C ASN A 65 1.50 43.23 -1.68
N THR A 66 1.18 43.53 -0.43
CA THR A 66 0.45 42.74 0.56
C THR A 66 -1.05 42.85 0.33
N LEU A 67 -1.80 41.82 0.69
CA LEU A 67 -3.05 41.94 1.43
C LEU A 67 -3.39 40.61 2.12
N PHE A 68 -3.56 40.70 3.43
CA PHE A 68 -3.87 39.65 4.38
C PHE A 68 -5.36 39.29 4.33
N THR A 69 -5.70 38.02 4.57
CA THR A 69 -6.81 37.64 5.48
C THR A 69 -6.64 36.20 6.00
N HIS A 70 -6.24 36.14 7.27
CA HIS A 70 -6.62 35.24 8.37
C HIS A 70 -7.28 33.87 8.04
N ASN A 71 -6.66 32.77 8.48
CA ASN A 71 -7.28 31.92 9.51
C ASN A 71 -6.28 30.93 10.13
N THR A 72 -6.17 31.05 11.44
CA THR A 72 -5.38 30.25 12.39
C THR A 72 -6.04 28.91 12.67
N LEU A 73 -5.26 27.83 12.70
CA LEU A 73 -5.43 26.70 13.64
C LEU A 73 -4.14 25.84 13.61
N PHE A 74 -3.49 25.77 14.78
CA PHE A 74 -2.32 24.96 15.15
C PHE A 74 -0.94 25.35 14.59
N PRO A 75 -0.06 25.97 15.40
CA PRO A 75 1.38 25.79 15.24
C PRO A 75 1.82 24.52 15.98
N PRO A 76 2.66 23.64 15.40
CA PRO A 76 3.50 22.77 16.21
C PRO A 76 4.51 23.66 16.94
N GLN A 77 4.30 23.80 18.24
CA GLN A 77 5.24 24.41 19.16
C GLN A 77 6.55 23.61 19.19
N TRP A 78 7.51 23.99 18.34
CA TRP A 78 8.90 23.71 18.62
C TRP A 78 9.38 24.70 19.68
N PRO A 79 9.93 24.24 20.82
CA PRO A 79 10.57 25.13 21.76
C PRO A 79 11.86 25.64 21.09
N TRP A 80 11.80 26.84 20.51
CA TRP A 80 13.00 27.63 20.29
C TRP A 80 13.51 28.03 21.67
N GLN A 81 14.24 27.11 22.31
CA GLN A 81 15.16 27.48 23.38
C GLN A 81 16.07 28.54 22.78
N GLY A 82 16.01 29.74 23.34
CA GLY A 82 16.76 30.89 22.90
C GLY A 82 18.19 30.47 22.61
N HIS A 83 18.60 30.59 21.34
CA HIS A 83 19.98 30.47 20.98
C HIS A 83 20.69 31.54 21.79
N SER A 84 21.37 31.11 22.85
CA SER A 84 22.27 31.96 23.61
C SER A 84 23.16 32.63 22.58
N SER A 85 22.95 33.94 22.41
CA SER A 85 23.87 34.79 21.67
C SER A 85 25.20 34.68 22.40
N ARG A 86 26.00 33.71 21.97
CA ARG A 86 27.40 33.67 22.33
C ARG A 86 27.98 34.89 21.65
N ALA A 87 28.11 35.97 22.41
CA ALA A 87 28.90 37.10 22.01
C ALA A 87 30.27 36.55 21.64
N PHE A 88 30.56 36.49 20.34
CA PHE A 88 31.89 36.18 19.85
C PHE A 88 32.79 37.31 20.36
N SER A 89 33.47 37.06 21.47
CA SER A 89 34.52 37.95 21.93
C SER A 89 35.61 37.88 20.88
N THR A 90 35.86 38.98 20.18
CA THR A 90 37.15 39.14 19.51
C THR A 90 38.20 38.91 20.59
N THR A 91 39.13 37.98 20.34
CA THR A 91 40.36 37.92 21.11
C THR A 91 40.93 39.35 21.12
N LYS A 92 41.18 39.87 22.33
CA LYS A 92 41.85 41.16 22.49
C LYS A 92 43.15 41.09 21.67
N PRO A 93 43.53 42.14 20.93
CA PRO A 93 44.81 42.13 20.22
C PRO A 93 45.88 41.71 21.23
N ALA A 94 46.67 40.71 20.85
CA ALA A 94 47.79 40.27 21.66
C ALA A 94 48.59 41.53 21.97
N ARG A 95 48.80 41.81 23.27
CA ARG A 95 49.71 42.89 23.66
C ARG A 95 51.05 42.52 23.04
N ASP A 96 51.60 43.40 22.23
CA ASP A 96 52.97 43.27 21.74
C ASP A 96 53.89 43.34 22.96
N PHE A 97 54.16 42.18 23.55
CA PHE A 97 55.12 42.02 24.63
C PHE A 97 56.49 42.09 23.99
N HIS A 98 57.03 43.31 23.93
CA HIS A 98 58.40 43.55 23.55
C HIS A 98 59.29 43.07 24.70
N PHE A 99 60.05 42.01 24.47
CA PHE A 99 61.00 41.51 25.46
C PHE A 99 62.24 42.41 25.45
N ASP A 100 62.45 43.19 26.51
CA ASP A 100 63.62 44.05 26.66
C ASP A 100 64.83 43.23 27.14
N THR A 101 65.59 42.74 26.16
CA THR A 101 66.84 41.99 26.32
C THR A 101 67.87 42.77 27.14
N HIS A 102 67.95 44.09 26.99
CA HIS A 102 69.00 44.89 27.62
C HIS A 102 68.72 45.14 29.10
N HIS A 103 67.48 45.47 29.45
CA HIS A 103 67.07 45.65 30.83
C HIS A 103 67.12 44.33 31.62
N PHE A 104 66.88 43.18 30.98
CA PHE A 104 67.04 41.88 31.61
C PHE A 104 68.50 41.57 31.97
N VAL A 105 69.44 41.86 31.06
CA VAL A 105 70.88 41.66 31.33
C VAL A 105 71.36 42.62 32.41
N GLN A 106 70.96 43.90 32.39
CA GLN A 106 71.30 44.85 33.47
C GLN A 106 70.78 44.40 34.84
N ARG A 107 69.64 43.73 34.89
CA ARG A 107 69.09 43.19 36.14
C ARG A 107 69.95 42.03 36.65
N LEU A 108 70.36 41.12 35.78
CA LEU A 108 71.27 40.02 36.13
C LEU A 108 72.64 40.52 36.62
N GLU A 109 73.15 41.60 36.03
CA GLU A 109 74.39 42.24 36.49
C GLU A 109 74.25 42.83 37.90
N ARG A 110 73.09 43.43 38.23
CA ARG A 110 72.81 43.95 39.58
C ARG A 110 72.63 42.87 40.63
N GLU A 111 72.22 41.67 40.22
CA GLU A 111 72.13 40.47 41.06
C GLU A 111 73.49 39.73 41.21
N GLY A 112 74.57 40.32 40.68
CA GLY A 112 75.94 39.84 40.90
C GLY A 112 76.50 38.91 39.81
N LEU A 113 75.83 38.75 38.66
CA LEU A 113 76.37 38.01 37.53
C LEU A 113 77.31 38.87 36.68
N ASN A 114 78.37 38.27 36.14
CA ASN A 114 79.23 38.94 35.17
C ASN A 114 78.46 39.17 33.85
N ARG A 115 78.74 40.29 33.16
CA ARG A 115 78.08 40.68 31.90
C ARG A 115 78.01 39.53 30.90
N ALA A 116 79.13 38.83 30.69
CA ALA A 116 79.22 37.72 29.75
C ALA A 116 78.31 36.52 30.12
N GLN A 117 78.12 36.27 31.43
CA GLN A 117 77.22 35.20 31.91
C GLN A 117 75.76 35.62 31.76
N ALA A 118 75.44 36.88 32.06
CA ALA A 118 74.11 37.44 31.90
C ALA A 118 73.68 37.50 30.42
N GLU A 119 74.60 37.82 29.51
CA GLU A 119 74.38 37.75 28.06
C GLU A 119 74.18 36.32 27.57
N GLY A 120 74.95 35.35 28.08
CA GLY A 120 74.79 33.93 27.76
C GLY A 120 73.43 33.36 28.19
N ILE A 121 72.97 33.68 29.41
CA ILE A 121 71.65 33.27 29.91
C ILE A 121 70.53 33.90 29.06
N MET A 122 70.69 35.18 28.70
CA MET A 122 69.73 35.88 27.88
C MET A 122 69.63 35.26 26.48
N SER A 123 70.76 34.92 25.85
CA SER A 123 70.76 34.25 24.55
C SER A 123 69.97 32.93 24.57
N ALA A 124 70.19 32.09 25.58
CA ALA A 124 69.45 30.84 25.75
C ALA A 124 67.95 31.07 25.98
N MET A 125 67.57 32.10 26.74
CA MET A 125 66.16 32.45 26.92
C MET A 125 65.51 32.98 25.63
N ALA A 126 66.22 33.77 24.82
CA ALA A 126 65.70 34.24 23.55
C ALA A 126 65.38 33.08 22.59
N GLU A 127 66.24 32.05 22.57
CA GLU A 127 66.00 30.83 21.77
C GLU A 127 64.76 30.06 22.23
N VAL A 128 64.58 29.85 23.55
CA VAL A 128 63.39 29.17 24.09
C VAL A 128 62.11 29.97 23.84
N ILE A 129 62.17 31.31 23.91
CA ILE A 129 61.03 32.19 23.63
C ILE A 129 60.68 32.15 22.14
N ASP A 130 61.66 32.22 21.24
CA ASP A 130 61.40 32.15 19.79
C ASP A 130 60.78 30.80 19.40
N GLU A 131 61.30 29.69 19.95
CA GLU A 131 60.72 28.36 19.74
C GLU A 131 59.28 28.27 20.29
N SER A 132 59.02 28.82 21.48
CA SER A 132 57.68 28.86 22.08
C SER A 132 56.69 29.68 21.25
N ILE A 133 57.10 30.87 20.77
CA ILE A 133 56.25 31.72 19.92
C ILE A 133 55.94 31.02 18.59
N ARG A 134 56.93 30.37 17.97
CA ARG A 134 56.72 29.60 16.73
C ARG A 134 55.77 28.43 16.95
N ASN A 135 55.90 27.69 18.06
CA ASN A 135 55.02 26.58 18.39
C ASN A 135 53.58 27.01 18.75
N ILE A 136 53.41 28.16 19.41
CA ILE A 136 52.09 28.72 19.66
C ILE A 136 51.45 29.22 18.36
N THR A 137 52.22 29.87 17.51
CA THR A 137 51.75 30.43 16.24
C THR A 137 51.42 29.33 15.22
N SER A 138 52.18 28.23 15.21
CA SER A 138 51.93 27.10 14.30
C SER A 138 50.59 26.39 14.55
N ASN A 139 50.11 26.42 15.80
CA ASN A 139 48.82 25.86 16.20
C ASN A 139 47.67 26.89 16.14
N MET A 140 47.97 28.16 15.87
CA MET A 140 46.98 29.23 15.78
C MET A 140 46.41 29.33 14.37
N VAL A 141 45.11 29.63 14.27
CA VAL A 141 44.45 29.89 12.99
C VAL A 141 44.35 31.40 12.78
N THR A 142 44.66 31.86 11.56
CA THR A 142 44.51 33.27 11.20
C THR A 142 43.02 33.65 11.15
N LYS A 143 42.70 34.91 11.45
CA LYS A 143 41.30 35.38 11.35
C LYS A 143 40.73 35.21 9.95
N SER A 144 41.55 35.42 8.90
CA SER A 144 41.14 35.20 7.51
C SER A 144 40.79 33.75 7.21
N ASP A 145 41.56 32.78 7.72
CA ASP A 145 41.25 31.37 7.52
C ASP A 145 40.00 30.97 8.30
N GLN A 146 39.85 31.47 9.53
CA GLN A 146 38.64 31.26 10.32
C GLN A 146 37.39 31.80 9.61
N GLU A 147 37.44 33.02 9.08
CA GLU A 147 36.34 33.65 8.34
C GLU A 147 36.01 32.88 7.05
N LYS A 148 37.03 32.41 6.32
CA LYS A 148 36.86 31.55 5.15
C LYS A 148 36.16 30.25 5.52
N HIS A 149 36.59 29.56 6.57
CA HIS A 149 35.94 28.33 7.03
C HIS A 149 34.49 28.58 7.45
N GLN A 150 34.20 29.68 8.16
CA GLN A 150 32.83 30.04 8.51
C GLN A 150 31.99 30.34 7.28
N TYR A 151 32.55 30.99 6.26
CA TYR A 151 31.85 31.27 5.01
C TYR A 151 31.50 29.97 4.27
N THR A 152 32.47 29.08 4.09
CA THR A 152 32.25 27.76 3.48
C THR A 152 31.17 26.99 4.22
N GLN A 153 31.24 26.91 5.56
CA GLN A 153 30.19 26.26 6.36
C GLN A 153 28.81 26.87 6.12
N LYS A 154 28.69 28.20 6.07
CA LYS A 154 27.40 28.87 5.81
C LYS A 154 26.83 28.53 4.43
N VAL A 155 27.68 28.48 3.40
CA VAL A 155 27.26 28.09 2.06
C VAL A 155 26.82 26.63 2.03
N ASP A 156 27.59 25.74 2.65
CA ASP A 156 27.26 24.30 2.72
C ASP A 156 25.94 24.08 3.46
N PHE A 157 25.70 24.79 4.57
CA PHE A 157 24.43 24.75 5.29
C PHE A 157 23.26 25.26 4.45
N ALA A 158 23.46 26.32 3.66
CA ALA A 158 22.43 26.84 2.78
C ALA A 158 22.09 25.85 1.66
N GLN A 159 23.11 25.21 1.09
CA GLN A 159 22.94 24.17 0.07
C GLN A 159 22.22 22.94 0.64
N LEU A 160 22.71 22.39 1.75
CA LEU A 160 22.11 21.23 2.40
C LEU A 160 20.64 21.48 2.76
N LYS A 161 20.32 22.68 3.25
CA LYS A 161 18.94 23.08 3.54
C LYS A 161 18.08 23.09 2.28
N SER A 162 18.59 23.62 1.17
CA SER A 162 17.86 23.65 -0.11
C SER A 162 17.64 22.24 -0.66
N GLU A 163 18.65 21.37 -0.58
CA GLU A 163 18.55 19.97 -1.00
C GLU A 163 17.53 19.20 -0.14
N LEU A 164 17.60 19.35 1.18
CA LEU A 164 16.64 18.73 2.10
C LEU A 164 15.21 19.19 1.81
N GLN A 165 15.00 20.50 1.64
CA GLN A 165 13.67 21.05 1.33
C GLN A 165 13.12 20.54 -0.02
N LEU A 166 14.00 20.31 -1.00
CA LEU A 166 13.59 19.75 -2.29
C LEU A 166 13.20 18.27 -2.14
N MET A 167 14.01 17.51 -1.41
CA MET A 167 13.76 16.09 -1.13
C MET A 167 12.45 15.90 -0.35
N GLU A 168 12.24 16.67 0.72
CA GLU A 168 10.99 16.64 1.49
C GLU A 168 9.76 16.93 0.61
N LYS A 169 9.84 17.94 -0.26
CA LYS A 169 8.75 18.24 -1.20
C LYS A 169 8.52 17.11 -2.20
N ASN A 170 9.59 16.48 -2.69
CA ASN A 170 9.50 15.35 -3.61
C ASN A 170 8.85 14.14 -2.93
N ASP A 171 9.31 13.77 -1.75
CA ASP A 171 8.79 12.66 -0.96
C ASP A 171 7.32 12.88 -0.59
N LEU A 172 6.96 14.10 -0.17
CA LEU A 172 5.57 14.45 0.11
C LEU A 172 4.68 14.36 -1.14
N ALA A 173 5.17 14.81 -2.30
CA ALA A 173 4.43 14.70 -3.55
C ALA A 173 4.24 13.23 -3.96
N MET A 174 5.29 12.41 -3.84
CA MET A 174 5.26 10.98 -4.12
C MET A 174 4.30 10.25 -3.18
N MET A 175 4.40 10.50 -1.87
CA MET A 175 3.51 9.90 -0.87
C MET A 175 2.06 10.31 -1.08
N LYS A 176 1.80 11.57 -1.43
CA LYS A 176 0.44 12.02 -1.76
C LYS A 176 -0.11 11.31 -3.00
N ALA A 177 0.70 11.17 -4.05
CA ALA A 177 0.29 10.48 -5.28
C ALA A 177 0.01 8.99 -5.02
N GLU A 178 0.84 8.33 -4.19
CA GLU A 178 0.61 6.94 -3.79
C GLU A 178 -0.66 6.79 -2.95
N ASN A 179 -0.90 7.71 -2.02
CA ASN A 179 -2.13 7.71 -1.22
C ASN A 179 -3.38 7.89 -2.09
N GLU A 180 -3.38 8.85 -3.03
CA GLU A 180 -4.49 9.03 -3.99
C GLU A 180 -4.72 7.79 -4.86
N ARG A 181 -3.62 7.14 -5.29
CA ARG A 181 -3.67 5.87 -6.03
C ARG A 181 -4.31 4.75 -5.18
N LEU A 182 -3.88 4.60 -3.93
CA LEU A 182 -4.40 3.59 -3.00
C LEU A 182 -5.88 3.82 -2.69
N VAL A 183 -6.29 5.06 -2.47
CA VAL A 183 -7.71 5.42 -2.28
C VAL A 183 -8.55 5.04 -3.50
N THR A 184 -8.03 5.29 -4.70
CA THR A 184 -8.72 4.90 -5.95
C THR A 184 -8.84 3.38 -6.07
N ASP A 185 -7.77 2.64 -5.76
CA ASP A 185 -7.79 1.17 -5.81
C ASP A 185 -8.71 0.57 -4.73
N LEU A 186 -8.81 1.20 -3.55
CA LEU A 186 -9.78 0.84 -2.51
C LEU A 186 -11.21 1.00 -3.03
N GLU A 187 -11.56 2.16 -3.60
CA GLU A 187 -12.94 2.39 -4.08
C GLU A 187 -13.30 1.42 -5.21
N ARG A 188 -12.35 1.11 -6.10
CA ARG A 188 -12.53 0.05 -7.12
C ARG A 188 -12.79 -1.31 -6.50
N LEU A 189 -12.02 -1.71 -5.48
CA LEU A 189 -12.19 -3.00 -4.82
C LEU A 189 -13.53 -3.09 -4.09
N LYS A 190 -13.93 -2.02 -3.41
CA LYS A 190 -15.22 -1.89 -2.74
C LYS A 190 -16.38 -2.00 -3.72
N GLN A 191 -16.29 -1.36 -4.89
CA GLN A 191 -17.29 -1.47 -5.93
C GLN A 191 -17.40 -2.90 -6.48
N ARG A 192 -16.26 -3.54 -6.79
CA ARG A 192 -16.24 -4.96 -7.22
C ARG A 192 -16.85 -5.89 -6.18
N LEU A 193 -16.54 -5.68 -4.91
CA LEU A 193 -17.09 -6.50 -3.83
C LEU A 193 -18.62 -6.34 -3.75
N ARG A 194 -19.15 -5.13 -3.90
CA ARG A 194 -20.60 -4.88 -3.94
C ARG A 194 -21.26 -5.57 -5.13
N GLU A 195 -20.62 -5.54 -6.29
CA GLU A 195 -21.10 -6.21 -7.50
C GLU A 195 -21.13 -7.73 -7.31
N GLU A 196 -20.07 -8.33 -6.77
CA GLU A 196 -20.03 -9.77 -6.50
C GLU A 196 -21.03 -10.21 -5.42
N ILE A 197 -21.23 -9.41 -4.37
CA ILE A 197 -22.29 -9.67 -3.37
C ILE A 197 -23.65 -9.65 -4.04
N THR A 198 -23.94 -8.64 -4.86
CA THR A 198 -25.22 -8.50 -5.55
C THR A 198 -25.45 -9.65 -6.54
N ARG A 199 -24.42 -10.02 -7.29
CA ARG A 199 -24.46 -11.14 -8.24
C ARG A 199 -24.70 -12.47 -7.52
N THR A 200 -23.94 -12.73 -6.45
CA THR A 200 -24.09 -13.97 -5.65
C THR A 200 -25.47 -14.04 -5.00
N GLN A 201 -25.96 -12.93 -4.44
CA GLN A 201 -27.30 -12.85 -3.87
C GLN A 201 -28.40 -13.11 -4.91
N ALA A 202 -28.26 -12.56 -6.12
CA ALA A 202 -29.18 -12.84 -7.23
C ALA A 202 -29.13 -14.30 -7.66
N GLY A 203 -27.93 -14.91 -7.72
CA GLY A 203 -27.73 -16.33 -7.97
C GLY A 203 -28.46 -17.21 -6.96
N VAL A 204 -28.23 -16.99 -5.67
CA VAL A 204 -28.89 -17.75 -4.59
C VAL A 204 -30.41 -17.60 -4.64
N ARG A 205 -30.94 -16.40 -4.94
CA ARG A 205 -32.38 -16.20 -5.11
C ARG A 205 -32.94 -16.99 -6.30
N LEU A 206 -32.23 -17.02 -7.43
CA LEU A 206 -32.63 -17.80 -8.59
C LEU A 206 -32.60 -19.30 -8.27
N ASP A 207 -31.54 -19.78 -7.63
CA ASP A 207 -31.38 -21.19 -7.25
C ASP A 207 -32.55 -21.64 -6.35
N LEU A 208 -32.89 -20.84 -5.33
CA LEU A 208 -34.04 -21.13 -4.45
C LEU A 208 -35.37 -21.12 -5.20
N ASN A 209 -35.56 -20.19 -6.14
CA ASN A 209 -36.77 -20.13 -6.94
C ASN A 209 -36.92 -21.34 -7.87
N LEU A 210 -35.83 -21.75 -8.52
CA LEU A 210 -35.81 -22.94 -9.37
C LEU A 210 -36.06 -24.20 -8.53
N GLU A 211 -35.40 -24.34 -7.38
CA GLU A 211 -35.58 -25.49 -6.49
C GLU A 211 -37.00 -25.56 -5.92
N LYS A 212 -37.59 -24.41 -5.56
CA LYS A 212 -39.00 -24.34 -5.16
C LYS A 212 -39.95 -24.74 -6.29
N GLY A 213 -39.63 -24.34 -7.52
CA GLY A 213 -40.37 -24.77 -8.72
C GLY A 213 -40.31 -26.28 -8.89
N ARG A 214 -39.11 -26.86 -8.83
CA ARG A 214 -38.86 -28.29 -8.93
C ARG A 214 -39.58 -29.09 -7.84
N MET A 215 -39.52 -28.62 -6.59
CA MET A 215 -40.25 -29.22 -5.48
C MET A 215 -41.76 -29.24 -5.73
N ARG A 216 -42.33 -28.13 -6.21
CA ARG A 216 -43.76 -28.03 -6.51
C ARG A 216 -44.17 -28.97 -7.63
N GLU A 217 -43.39 -29.06 -8.70
CA GLU A 217 -43.66 -29.97 -9.81
C GLU A 217 -43.56 -31.44 -9.38
N SER A 218 -42.52 -31.79 -8.60
CA SER A 218 -42.39 -33.13 -8.01
C SER A 218 -43.57 -33.47 -7.09
N SER A 219 -44.00 -32.53 -6.25
CA SER A 219 -45.13 -32.71 -5.34
C SER A 219 -46.44 -32.89 -6.11
N SER A 220 -46.70 -32.06 -7.13
CA SER A 220 -47.87 -32.22 -8.01
C SER A 220 -47.83 -33.54 -8.77
N GLY A 221 -46.65 -33.98 -9.23
CA GLY A 221 -46.49 -35.27 -9.90
C GLY A 221 -46.76 -36.45 -8.98
N GLN A 222 -46.35 -36.37 -7.71
CA GLN A 222 -46.72 -37.37 -6.69
C GLN A 222 -48.22 -37.38 -6.40
N GLU A 223 -48.85 -36.21 -6.30
CA GLU A 223 -50.29 -36.11 -6.07
C GLU A 223 -51.09 -36.75 -7.22
N LEU A 224 -50.67 -36.55 -8.47
CA LEU A 224 -51.28 -37.19 -9.63
C LEU A 224 -51.12 -38.71 -9.61
N LYS A 225 -49.91 -39.22 -9.30
CA LYS A 225 -49.66 -40.66 -9.16
C LYS A 225 -50.51 -41.30 -8.07
N ILE A 226 -50.68 -40.60 -6.94
CA ILE A 226 -51.54 -41.06 -5.85
C ILE A 226 -52.98 -41.16 -6.34
N LYS A 227 -53.51 -40.12 -7.01
CA LYS A 227 -54.87 -40.12 -7.56
C LYS A 227 -55.08 -41.23 -8.60
N GLU A 228 -54.11 -41.45 -9.48
CA GLU A 228 -54.16 -42.53 -10.46
C GLU A 228 -54.25 -43.91 -9.76
N VAL A 229 -53.38 -44.16 -8.78
CA VAL A 229 -53.40 -45.40 -8.00
C VAL A 229 -54.71 -45.55 -7.23
N ASP A 230 -55.24 -44.47 -6.66
CA ASP A 230 -56.52 -44.48 -5.94
C ASP A 230 -57.68 -44.88 -6.86
N THR A 231 -57.78 -44.26 -8.05
CA THR A 231 -58.80 -44.64 -9.04
C THR A 231 -58.65 -46.09 -9.54
N ARG A 232 -57.41 -46.58 -9.64
CA ARG A 232 -57.15 -47.98 -9.98
C ARG A 232 -57.64 -48.92 -8.89
N ILE A 233 -57.39 -48.60 -7.62
CA ILE A 233 -57.89 -49.36 -6.47
C ILE A 233 -59.42 -49.39 -6.47
N GLU A 234 -60.08 -48.25 -6.66
CA GLU A 234 -61.55 -48.20 -6.73
C GLU A 234 -62.11 -49.09 -7.87
N ARG A 235 -61.44 -49.08 -9.03
CA ARG A 235 -61.81 -49.93 -10.16
C ARG A 235 -61.65 -51.41 -9.83
N GLU A 236 -60.53 -51.80 -9.24
CA GLU A 236 -60.26 -53.19 -8.81
C GLU A 236 -61.29 -53.63 -7.75
N ILE A 237 -61.68 -52.75 -6.82
CA ILE A 237 -62.74 -53.03 -5.82
C ILE A 237 -64.10 -53.24 -6.51
N ALA A 238 -64.47 -52.39 -7.46
CA ALA A 238 -65.72 -52.52 -8.21
C ALA A 238 -65.74 -53.83 -9.01
N GLU A 239 -64.64 -54.18 -9.67
CA GLU A 239 -64.49 -55.44 -10.40
C GLU A 239 -64.66 -56.65 -9.48
N LEU A 240 -63.94 -56.69 -8.35
CA LEU A 240 -64.08 -57.76 -7.35
C LEU A 240 -65.52 -57.87 -6.84
N LYS A 241 -66.19 -56.74 -6.57
CA LYS A 241 -67.58 -56.72 -6.12
C LYS A 241 -68.52 -57.32 -7.18
N THR A 242 -68.36 -56.97 -8.45
CA THR A 242 -69.17 -57.53 -9.55
C THR A 242 -68.90 -59.02 -9.73
N SER A 243 -67.65 -59.46 -9.65
CA SER A 243 -67.25 -60.88 -9.73
C SER A 243 -67.90 -61.70 -8.61
N ILE A 244 -67.91 -61.18 -7.37
CA ILE A 244 -68.60 -61.82 -6.24
C ILE A 244 -70.12 -61.89 -6.47
N GLN A 245 -70.74 -60.82 -6.97
CA GLN A 245 -72.17 -60.83 -7.29
C GLN A 245 -72.52 -61.84 -8.38
N ALA A 246 -71.69 -61.95 -9.42
CA ALA A 246 -71.84 -62.97 -10.46
C ALA A 246 -71.72 -64.39 -9.88
N SER A 247 -70.72 -64.65 -9.05
CA SER A 247 -70.55 -65.95 -8.38
C SER A 247 -71.76 -66.34 -7.50
N LYS A 248 -72.32 -65.37 -6.76
CA LYS A 248 -73.57 -65.58 -6.00
C LYS A 248 -74.75 -65.92 -6.91
N ALA A 249 -74.91 -65.21 -8.04
CA ALA A 249 -75.99 -65.48 -8.99
C ALA A 249 -75.87 -66.88 -9.62
N VAL A 250 -74.66 -67.29 -9.99
CA VAL A 250 -74.37 -68.64 -10.49
C VAL A 250 -74.74 -69.70 -9.44
N THR A 251 -74.39 -69.47 -8.17
CA THR A 251 -74.74 -70.38 -7.07
C THR A 251 -76.26 -70.49 -6.89
N LEU A 252 -76.99 -69.38 -6.97
CA LEU A 252 -78.46 -69.39 -6.93
C LEU A 252 -79.08 -70.13 -8.13
N GLN A 253 -78.52 -69.96 -9.34
CA GLN A 253 -78.96 -70.71 -10.52
C GLN A 253 -78.78 -72.22 -10.34
N TYR A 254 -77.63 -72.67 -9.82
CA TYR A 254 -77.42 -74.09 -9.50
C TYR A 254 -78.42 -74.61 -8.47
N LEU A 255 -78.72 -73.82 -7.43
CA LEU A 255 -79.71 -74.18 -6.41
C LEU A 255 -81.11 -74.34 -7.01
N VAL A 256 -81.55 -73.39 -7.85
CA VAL A 256 -82.84 -73.46 -8.56
C VAL A 256 -82.89 -74.69 -9.48
N GLY A 257 -81.80 -74.98 -10.20
CA GLY A 257 -81.67 -76.18 -11.03
C GLY A 257 -81.83 -77.46 -10.22
N PHE A 258 -81.20 -77.55 -9.05
CA PHE A 258 -81.32 -78.70 -8.15
C PHE A 258 -82.75 -78.89 -7.63
N VAL A 259 -83.38 -77.83 -7.11
CA VAL A 259 -84.76 -77.88 -6.60
C VAL A 259 -85.75 -78.28 -7.70
N THR A 260 -85.58 -77.74 -8.91
CA THR A 260 -86.42 -78.08 -10.07
C THR A 260 -86.20 -79.54 -10.48
N GLY A 261 -84.95 -80.01 -10.51
CA GLY A 261 -84.61 -81.40 -10.79
C GLY A 261 -85.23 -82.38 -9.79
N CYS A 262 -85.10 -82.11 -8.49
CA CYS A 262 -85.74 -82.92 -7.44
C CYS A 262 -87.27 -82.93 -7.58
N SER A 263 -87.88 -81.78 -7.85
CA SER A 263 -89.34 -81.66 -8.03
C SER A 263 -89.83 -82.44 -9.26
N ALA A 264 -89.09 -82.39 -10.37
CA ALA A 264 -89.40 -83.16 -11.58
C ALA A 264 -89.30 -84.67 -11.34
N LEU A 265 -88.26 -85.12 -10.62
CA LEU A 265 -88.11 -86.52 -10.22
C LEU A 265 -89.24 -86.97 -9.30
N LEU A 266 -89.64 -86.14 -8.32
CA LEU A 266 -90.77 -86.42 -7.44
C LEU A 266 -92.07 -86.57 -8.23
N MET A 267 -92.35 -85.66 -9.17
CA MET A 267 -93.52 -85.75 -10.06
C MET A 267 -93.48 -87.00 -10.96
N ALA A 268 -92.31 -87.33 -11.51
CA ALA A 268 -92.14 -88.56 -12.30
C ALA A 268 -92.37 -89.81 -11.44
N TYR A 269 -91.88 -89.83 -10.20
CA TYR A 269 -92.11 -90.92 -9.26
C TYR A 269 -93.59 -91.05 -8.88
N LEU A 270 -94.26 -89.95 -8.55
CA LEU A 270 -95.70 -89.94 -8.27
C LEU A 270 -96.50 -90.47 -9.48
N ARG A 271 -96.10 -90.12 -10.70
CA ARG A 271 -96.73 -90.62 -11.94
C ARG A 271 -96.43 -92.09 -12.24
N PHE A 272 -95.26 -92.62 -11.85
CA PHE A 272 -94.95 -94.05 -12.01
C PHE A 272 -95.67 -94.92 -10.98
N ARG A 273 -95.98 -94.35 -9.80
CA ARG A 273 -96.66 -95.05 -8.71
C ARG A 273 -98.18 -95.04 -8.84
N LEU A 274 -98.76 -94.04 -9.51
CA LEU A 274 -100.20 -93.92 -9.81
C LEU A 274 -100.56 -94.70 -11.08
#